data_AF-A0A7G2C102-F1
#
_entry.id   AF-A0A7G2C102-F1
#
_cell.length_a   1.000
_cell.length_b   1.000
_cell.length_c   1.000
_cell.angle_alpha   90.00
_cell.angle_beta   90.00
_cell.angle_gamma   90.00
#
_symmetry.space_group_name_H-M   'P 1'
#
loop_
_entity.id
_entity.type
_entity.pdbx_description
1 polymer ?
#
loop_
_entity_poly.entity_id
_entity_poly.type
_entity_poly.pdbx_seq_one_letter_code
_entity_poly.pdbx_strand_id
1 'polypeptide(L)'
;MLLSAQELLNEINSGHYTPIGEQKEELIKEYATLTEQLYARLKDNQYMQQSVGEWEEAAATIRAKTTTLYSEWCTHKDGEEAAITNLYNQLENPDLPEDTRLRVYHCRAILDPTWKAEECGATETAALWFCGKKLEGLIGDAAGRNEKSKLIVKVAPKDGPAPSGEPRMTYEHQRELYQRIREKKETLRSLEESELRDRVVHQYRNRNMVLPSAVSSKGVPDHLNTSNLRPIHNNKTETVKE
;
A
#
# COMPACT_ATOMS: atom_id res chain seq x y z
N MET A 1 2.47 -2.06 14.14
CA MET A 1 3.81 -2.19 14.73
C MET A 1 4.93 -2.20 13.70
N LEU A 2 5.33 -3.31 13.07
CA LEU A 2 6.53 -3.33 12.21
C LEU A 2 6.52 -2.28 11.08
N LEU A 3 5.36 -2.09 10.43
CA LEU A 3 5.20 -1.03 9.42
C LEU A 3 5.43 0.35 10.02
N SER A 4 4.78 0.64 11.15
CA SER A 4 4.98 1.89 11.89
C SER A 4 6.44 2.09 12.31
N ALA A 5 7.13 1.02 12.72
CA ALA A 5 8.54 1.08 13.09
C ALA A 5 9.43 1.45 11.90
N GLN A 6 9.14 0.89 10.72
CA GLN A 6 9.83 1.23 9.48
C GLN A 6 9.57 2.67 9.05
N GLU A 7 8.33 3.17 9.17
CA GLU A 7 8.03 4.56 8.82
C GLU A 7 8.74 5.56 9.74
N LEU A 8 8.81 5.28 11.04
CA LEU A 8 9.62 6.10 11.97
C LEU A 8 11.11 6.12 11.58
N LEU A 9 11.66 4.99 11.12
CA LEU A 9 13.02 4.94 10.60
C LEU A 9 13.19 5.77 9.32
N ASN A 10 12.20 5.73 8.41
CA ASN A 10 12.21 6.52 7.18
C ASN A 10 12.22 8.03 7.49
N GLU A 11 11.43 8.47 8.48
CA GLU A 11 11.40 9.86 8.97
C GLU A 11 12.76 10.32 9.49
N ILE A 12 13.46 9.45 10.24
CA ILE A 12 14.81 9.74 10.75
C ILE A 12 15.81 9.83 9.59
N ASN A 13 15.80 8.86 8.68
CA ASN A 13 16.74 8.78 7.57
C ASN A 13 16.56 9.90 6.55
N SER A 14 15.33 10.38 6.37
CA SER A 14 15.01 11.50 5.49
C SER A 14 15.27 12.87 6.13
N GLY A 15 15.61 12.91 7.43
CA GLY A 15 15.93 14.13 8.17
C GLY A 15 14.71 14.94 8.61
N HIS A 16 13.49 14.40 8.48
CA HIS A 16 12.27 15.05 8.97
C HIS A 16 12.13 15.00 10.49
N TYR A 17 12.86 14.10 11.14
CA TYR A 17 12.96 14.01 12.59
C TYR A 17 14.40 13.70 13.03
N THR A 18 14.84 14.37 14.10
CA THR A 18 16.13 14.10 14.74
C THR A 18 15.91 13.70 16.19
N PRO A 19 16.19 12.44 16.57
CA PRO A 19 16.00 12.01 17.94
C PRO A 19 16.95 12.74 18.90
N ILE A 20 16.46 12.95 20.11
CA ILE A 20 17.15 13.66 21.19
C ILE A 20 17.74 12.63 22.16
N GLY A 21 19.04 12.69 22.43
CA GLY A 21 19.72 11.80 23.38
C GLY A 21 21.16 11.44 22.99
N GLU A 22 21.91 10.92 23.97
CA GLU A 22 23.24 10.33 23.78
C GLU A 22 23.11 8.95 23.09
N GLN A 23 24.12 8.52 22.32
CA GLN A 23 24.15 7.22 21.61
C GLN A 23 23.01 6.95 20.60
N LYS A 24 22.28 7.99 20.18
CA LYS A 24 21.15 7.85 19.24
C LYS A 24 21.49 7.12 17.94
N GLU A 25 22.69 7.30 17.39
CA GLU A 25 23.10 6.66 16.14
C GLU A 25 23.22 5.14 16.25
N GLU A 26 23.74 4.66 17.38
CA GLU A 26 23.83 3.22 17.67
C GLU A 26 22.44 2.64 17.85
N LEU A 27 21.59 3.34 18.60
CA LEU A 27 20.21 2.94 18.85
C LEU A 27 19.38 2.88 17.56
N ILE A 28 19.54 3.84 16.64
CA ILE A 28 18.89 3.82 15.32
C ILE A 28 19.34 2.59 14.52
N LYS A 29 20.63 2.27 14.51
CA LYS A 29 21.16 1.09 13.80
C LYS A 29 20.62 -0.20 14.39
N GLU A 30 20.58 -0.33 15.70
CA GLU A 30 19.98 -1.49 16.38
C GLU A 30 18.49 -1.60 16.08
N TYR A 31 17.76 -0.49 16.10
CA TYR A 31 16.33 -0.47 15.78
C TYR A 31 16.05 -0.87 14.33
N ALA A 32 16.88 -0.39 13.38
CA ALA A 32 16.79 -0.76 11.97
C ALA A 32 17.09 -2.25 11.76
N THR A 33 18.21 -2.74 12.28
CA THR A 33 18.60 -4.16 12.14
C THR A 33 17.56 -5.10 12.76
N LEU A 34 17.01 -4.76 13.92
CA LEU A 34 15.94 -5.54 14.55
C LEU A 34 14.67 -5.54 13.68
N THR A 35 14.26 -4.38 13.16
CA THR A 35 13.08 -4.26 12.31
C THR A 35 13.23 -5.10 11.04
N GLU A 36 14.39 -5.03 10.38
CA GLU A 36 14.72 -5.83 9.19
C GLU A 36 14.71 -7.34 9.49
N GLN A 37 15.32 -7.75 10.60
CA GLN A 37 15.34 -9.16 11.03
C GLN A 37 13.92 -9.69 11.26
N LEU A 38 13.05 -8.93 11.90
CA LEU A 38 11.65 -9.34 12.13
C LEU A 38 10.86 -9.41 10.82
N TYR A 39 11.10 -8.49 9.88
CA TYR A 39 10.50 -8.57 8.55
C TYR A 39 10.98 -9.78 7.75
N ALA A 40 12.26 -10.13 7.83
CA ALA A 40 12.81 -11.32 7.19
C ALA A 40 12.15 -12.59 7.78
N ARG A 41 12.08 -12.68 9.12
CA ARG A 41 11.42 -13.79 9.82
C ARG A 41 9.94 -13.92 9.45
N LEU A 42 9.23 -12.81 9.30
CA LEU A 42 7.81 -12.83 8.93
C LEU A 42 7.58 -13.36 7.51
N LYS A 43 8.50 -13.10 6.58
CA LYS A 43 8.42 -13.60 5.20
C LYS A 43 8.72 -15.09 5.08
N ASP A 44 9.48 -15.65 6.03
CA ASP A 44 9.83 -17.06 6.03
C ASP A 44 8.66 -17.90 6.56
N ASN A 45 7.95 -18.59 5.65
CA ASN A 45 6.79 -19.43 5.98
C ASN A 45 7.08 -20.54 7.02
N GLN A 46 8.34 -20.95 7.19
CA GLN A 46 8.76 -21.93 8.19
C GLN A 46 8.81 -21.34 9.62
N TYR A 47 8.96 -20.02 9.75
CA TYR A 47 9.12 -19.31 11.03
C TYR A 47 7.79 -18.82 11.63
N MET A 48 6.67 -18.93 10.91
CA MET A 48 5.32 -18.68 11.44
C MET A 48 4.91 -19.67 12.56
N GLN A 49 5.73 -20.68 12.87
CA GLN A 49 5.53 -21.64 13.96
C GLN A 49 6.26 -21.28 15.27
N GLN A 50 6.91 -20.11 15.36
CA GLN A 50 7.48 -19.63 16.63
C GLN A 50 6.41 -19.47 17.71
N SER A 51 6.84 -19.62 18.97
CA SER A 51 5.95 -19.43 20.11
C SER A 51 5.46 -17.97 20.18
N VAL A 52 4.22 -17.76 20.60
CA VAL A 52 3.62 -16.42 20.75
C VAL A 52 4.50 -15.51 21.62
N GLY A 53 5.19 -16.07 22.62
CA GLY A 53 6.08 -15.33 23.53
C GLY A 53 7.27 -14.66 22.84
N GLU A 54 7.91 -15.30 21.86
CA GLU A 54 9.07 -14.71 21.15
C GLU A 54 8.68 -13.43 20.38
N TRP A 55 7.47 -13.39 19.83
CA TRP A 55 6.95 -12.21 19.15
C TRP A 55 6.56 -11.10 20.13
N GLU A 56 6.06 -11.45 21.31
CA GLU A 56 5.76 -10.50 22.38
C GLU A 56 7.04 -9.85 22.93
N GLU A 57 8.11 -10.63 23.12
CA GLU A 57 9.42 -10.14 23.54
C GLU A 57 10.04 -9.19 22.48
N ALA A 58 9.99 -9.59 21.21
CA ALA A 58 10.46 -8.75 20.10
C ALA A 58 9.66 -7.43 20.03
N ALA A 59 8.34 -7.51 20.19
CA ALA A 59 7.46 -6.35 20.24
C ALA A 59 7.76 -5.43 21.44
N ALA A 60 8.03 -6.00 22.61
CA ALA A 60 8.46 -5.24 23.80
C ALA A 60 9.79 -4.52 23.57
N THR A 61 10.73 -5.18 22.89
CA THR A 61 12.03 -4.61 22.54
C THR A 61 11.89 -3.43 21.57
N ILE A 62 11.02 -3.55 20.56
CA ILE A 62 10.67 -2.43 19.67
C ILE A 62 10.09 -1.28 20.49
N ARG A 63 9.07 -1.55 21.31
CA ARG A 63 8.44 -0.52 22.15
C ARG A 63 9.45 0.24 23.00
N ALA A 64 10.32 -0.47 23.70
CA ALA A 64 11.36 0.14 24.53
C ALA A 64 12.27 1.08 23.73
N LYS A 65 12.75 0.63 22.55
CA LYS A 65 13.60 1.45 21.67
C LYS A 65 12.83 2.65 21.08
N THR A 66 11.55 2.49 20.75
CA THR A 66 10.72 3.61 20.29
C THR A 66 10.52 4.63 21.40
N THR A 67 10.30 4.20 22.64
CA THR A 67 10.16 5.08 23.80
C THR A 67 11.42 5.91 24.06
N THR A 68 12.61 5.32 23.85
CA THR A 68 13.88 6.05 23.99
C THR A 68 14.11 7.04 22.84
N LEU A 69 13.77 6.67 21.59
CA LEU A 69 13.96 7.53 20.42
C LEU A 69 12.98 8.71 20.39
N TYR A 70 11.76 8.51 20.86
CA TYR A 70 10.65 9.46 20.82
C TYR A 70 10.18 9.84 22.23
N SER A 71 11.12 10.16 23.11
CA SER A 71 10.84 10.42 24.53
C SER A 71 9.85 11.54 24.76
N GLU A 72 9.82 12.57 23.90
CA GLU A 72 8.89 13.71 23.99
C GLU A 72 7.41 13.30 23.99
N TRP A 73 7.04 12.25 23.26
CA TRP A 73 5.66 11.80 23.12
C TRP A 73 5.39 10.47 23.84
N CYS A 74 6.40 9.61 23.90
CA CYS A 74 6.28 8.24 24.42
C CYS A 74 6.53 8.13 25.93
N THR A 75 6.91 9.22 26.61
CA THR A 75 7.11 9.21 28.07
C THR A 75 6.15 10.17 28.77
N HIS A 76 5.65 9.77 29.94
CA HIS A 76 4.79 10.60 30.78
C HIS A 76 5.13 10.38 32.27
N LYS A 77 4.91 11.41 33.09
CA LYS A 77 5.22 11.39 34.53
C LYS A 77 4.39 10.35 35.29
N ASP A 78 3.16 10.15 34.86
CA ASP A 78 2.17 9.28 35.50
C ASP A 78 2.22 7.82 34.99
N GLY A 79 3.20 7.47 34.14
CA GLY A 79 3.40 6.11 33.64
C GLY A 79 3.06 5.90 32.15
N GLU A 80 3.12 4.65 31.70
CA GLU A 80 2.97 4.25 30.29
C GLU A 80 1.54 4.47 29.76
N GLU A 81 0.51 4.15 30.56
CA GLU A 81 -0.90 4.34 30.18
C GLU A 81 -1.24 5.82 29.95
N ALA A 82 -0.66 6.72 30.76
CA ALA A 82 -0.82 8.15 30.60
C ALA A 82 -0.08 8.66 29.35
N ALA A 83 1.06 8.06 28.99
CA ALA A 83 1.75 8.37 27.73
C ALA A 83 0.91 7.94 26.52
N ILE A 84 0.29 6.76 26.56
CA ILE A 84 -0.64 6.30 25.52
C ILE A 84 -1.81 7.29 25.41
N THR A 85 -2.46 7.63 26.52
CA THR A 85 -3.59 8.58 26.53
C THR A 85 -3.18 9.96 25.96
N ASN A 86 -1.98 10.44 26.25
CA ASN A 86 -1.44 11.67 25.67
C ASN A 86 -1.30 11.57 24.14
N LEU A 87 -0.82 10.44 23.61
CA LEU A 87 -0.72 10.22 22.16
C LEU A 87 -2.11 10.25 21.49
N TYR A 88 -3.15 9.72 22.13
CA TYR A 88 -4.53 9.83 21.63
C TYR A 88 -4.99 11.29 21.58
N ASN A 89 -4.80 12.04 22.68
CA ASN A 89 -5.18 13.45 22.75
C ASN A 89 -4.45 14.31 21.70
N GLN A 90 -3.17 14.01 21.44
CA GLN A 90 -2.39 14.70 20.41
C GLN A 90 -2.89 14.39 19.00
N LEU A 91 -3.30 13.14 18.74
CA LEU A 91 -3.83 12.75 17.43
C LEU A 91 -5.17 13.44 17.12
N GLU A 92 -5.99 13.61 18.15
CA GLU A 92 -7.29 14.31 18.05
C GLU A 92 -7.16 15.83 17.94
N ASN A 93 -5.99 16.39 18.23
CA ASN A 93 -5.76 17.83 18.10
C ASN A 93 -5.77 18.27 16.62
N PRO A 94 -6.73 19.11 16.19
CA PRO A 94 -6.82 19.57 14.80
C PRO A 94 -5.66 20.49 14.40
N ASP A 95 -5.06 21.20 15.37
CA ASP A 95 -4.03 22.20 15.11
C ASP A 95 -2.62 21.59 14.92
N LEU A 96 -2.47 20.29 15.15
CA LEU A 96 -1.19 19.61 14.99
C LEU A 96 -0.81 19.54 13.48
N PRO A 97 0.44 19.86 13.10
CA PRO A 97 0.88 19.71 11.72
C PRO A 97 0.85 18.23 11.31
N GLU A 98 0.52 17.98 10.04
CA GLU A 98 0.27 16.62 9.52
C GLU A 98 1.47 15.68 9.70
N ASP A 99 2.69 16.14 9.43
CA ASP A 99 3.91 15.35 9.63
C ASP A 99 4.10 14.91 11.08
N THR A 100 3.75 15.78 12.03
CA THR A 100 3.84 15.46 13.46
C THR A 100 2.71 14.53 13.88
N ARG A 101 1.50 14.73 13.34
CA ARG A 101 0.37 13.82 13.54
C ARG A 101 0.69 12.40 13.06
N LEU A 102 1.36 12.27 11.93
CA LEU A 102 1.77 10.97 11.38
C LEU A 102 2.78 10.27 12.30
N ARG A 103 3.76 11.00 12.85
CA ARG A 103 4.71 10.45 13.84
C ARG A 103 4.02 10.00 15.12
N VAL A 104 3.12 10.82 15.66
CA VAL A 104 2.30 10.49 16.83
C VAL A 104 1.48 9.22 16.58
N TYR A 105 0.88 9.10 15.39
CA TYR A 105 0.16 7.89 14.97
C TYR A 105 1.06 6.64 14.99
N HIS A 106 2.26 6.73 14.40
CA HIS A 106 3.17 5.59 14.38
C HIS A 106 3.68 5.21 15.77
N CYS A 107 3.96 6.20 16.63
CA CYS A 107 4.32 5.96 18.02
C CYS A 107 3.19 5.26 18.78
N ARG A 108 1.95 5.76 18.67
CA ARG A 108 0.75 5.13 19.25
C ARG A 108 0.59 3.68 18.80
N ALA A 109 0.69 3.42 17.50
CA ALA A 109 0.53 2.08 16.91
C ALA A 109 1.64 1.08 17.29
N ILE A 110 2.71 1.55 17.95
CA ILE A 110 3.77 0.71 18.52
C ILE A 110 3.57 0.55 20.02
N LEU A 111 3.34 1.66 20.74
CA LEU A 111 3.23 1.68 22.21
C LEU A 111 1.98 0.98 22.72
N ASP A 112 0.84 1.17 22.05
CA ASP A 112 -0.44 0.59 22.46
C ASP A 112 -0.55 -0.86 21.94
N PRO A 113 -0.45 -1.88 22.82
CA PRO A 113 -0.58 -3.28 22.41
C PRO A 113 -2.04 -3.64 22.07
N THR A 114 -3.00 -2.92 22.64
CA THR A 114 -4.44 -3.16 22.52
C THR A 114 -5.05 -2.49 21.30
N TRP A 115 -4.48 -1.39 20.81
CA TRP A 115 -4.96 -0.63 19.64
C TRP A 115 -5.33 -1.54 18.46
N LYS A 116 -4.44 -2.47 18.09
CA LYS A 116 -4.70 -3.37 16.95
C LYS A 116 -5.65 -4.50 17.31
N ALA A 117 -5.70 -4.91 18.58
CA ALA A 117 -6.61 -5.95 19.04
C ALA A 117 -8.07 -5.48 18.95
N GLU A 118 -8.34 -4.19 19.23
CA GLU A 118 -9.67 -3.59 19.09
C GLU A 118 -10.13 -3.47 17.64
N GLU A 119 -9.22 -3.24 16.68
CA GLU A 119 -9.53 -3.21 15.24
C GLU A 119 -9.72 -4.63 14.64
N CYS A 120 -9.22 -5.67 15.32
CA CYS A 120 -9.33 -7.04 14.85
C CYS A 120 -10.64 -7.67 15.33
N GLY A 121 -11.56 -7.92 14.40
CA GLY A 121 -12.76 -8.72 14.70
C GLY A 121 -12.41 -10.14 15.15
N ALA A 122 -13.12 -10.65 16.16
CA ALA A 122 -12.92 -12.01 16.64
C ALA A 122 -13.16 -13.02 15.51
N THR A 123 -12.16 -13.87 15.24
CA THR A 123 -12.21 -14.90 14.18
C THR A 123 -13.38 -15.86 14.34
N GLU A 124 -13.84 -16.08 15.57
CA GLU A 124 -15.01 -16.92 15.87
C GLU A 124 -16.33 -16.30 15.40
N THR A 125 -16.41 -14.97 15.44
CA THR A 125 -17.62 -14.19 15.11
C THR A 125 -17.64 -13.73 13.66
N ALA A 126 -16.50 -13.75 12.97
CA ALA A 126 -16.37 -13.33 11.59
C ALA A 126 -16.40 -14.52 10.63
N ALA A 127 -16.93 -14.31 9.43
CA ALA A 127 -16.89 -15.28 8.35
C ALA A 127 -16.48 -14.61 7.04
N LEU A 128 -15.83 -15.39 6.20
CA LEU A 128 -15.51 -15.03 4.83
C LEU A 128 -16.69 -15.37 3.93
N TRP A 129 -17.16 -14.40 3.16
CA TRP A 129 -18.29 -14.55 2.25
C TRP A 129 -17.84 -14.38 0.81
N PHE A 130 -18.12 -15.38 -0.02
CA PHE A 130 -17.84 -15.38 -1.44
C PHE A 130 -19.13 -15.64 -2.23
N CYS A 131 -19.48 -14.74 -3.15
CA CYS A 131 -20.70 -14.85 -3.99
C CYS A 131 -21.99 -15.12 -3.19
N GLY A 132 -22.13 -14.51 -2.00
CA GLY A 132 -23.30 -14.69 -1.13
C GLY A 132 -23.35 -16.00 -0.35
N LYS A 133 -22.32 -16.84 -0.48
CA LYS A 133 -22.14 -18.05 0.34
C LYS A 133 -21.01 -17.85 1.33
N LYS A 134 -21.16 -18.44 2.51
CA LYS A 134 -20.07 -18.52 3.47
C LYS A 134 -19.01 -19.47 2.94
N LEU A 135 -17.75 -19.04 2.98
CA LEU A 135 -16.60 -19.83 2.57
C LEU A 135 -16.17 -20.68 3.78
N GLU A 136 -16.48 -21.97 3.70
CA GLU A 136 -16.11 -22.98 4.70
C GLU A 136 -15.24 -24.04 4.02
N GLY A 137 -14.20 -24.52 4.71
CA GLY A 137 -13.31 -25.54 4.15
C GLY A 137 -12.22 -24.97 3.24
N LEU A 138 -11.88 -25.70 2.17
CA LEU A 138 -10.77 -25.34 1.28
C LEU A 138 -11.23 -24.35 0.21
N ILE A 139 -10.34 -23.41 -0.14
CA ILE A 139 -10.58 -22.44 -1.22
C ILE A 139 -10.89 -23.14 -2.56
N GLY A 140 -10.34 -24.33 -2.78
CA GLY A 140 -10.60 -25.14 -3.97
C GLY A 140 -12.06 -25.57 -4.13
N ASP A 141 -12.83 -25.67 -3.04
CA ASP A 141 -14.25 -26.02 -3.08
C ASP A 141 -15.10 -24.83 -3.57
N ALA A 142 -14.64 -23.60 -3.29
CA ALA A 142 -15.31 -22.37 -3.71
C ALA A 142 -14.86 -21.86 -5.09
N ALA A 143 -13.57 -21.97 -5.42
CA ALA A 143 -12.96 -21.44 -6.64
C ALA A 143 -12.69 -22.48 -7.74
N GLY A 144 -12.77 -23.77 -7.41
CA GLY A 144 -12.32 -24.85 -8.28
C GLY A 144 -10.80 -24.96 -8.40
N ARG A 145 -10.32 -25.82 -9.31
CA ARG A 145 -8.88 -26.10 -9.53
C ARG A 145 -8.21 -25.10 -10.49
N ASN A 146 -8.52 -23.82 -10.41
CA ASN A 146 -7.92 -22.80 -11.27
C ASN A 146 -7.01 -21.85 -10.49
N GLU A 147 -5.70 -22.04 -10.65
CA GLU A 147 -4.64 -21.28 -9.98
C GLU A 147 -4.58 -19.80 -10.38
N LYS A 148 -5.18 -19.42 -11.51
CA LYS A 148 -5.19 -18.02 -12.00
C LYS A 148 -6.41 -17.22 -11.53
N SER A 149 -7.27 -17.80 -10.70
CA SER A 149 -8.51 -17.16 -10.27
C SER A 149 -8.24 -16.14 -9.15
N LYS A 150 -8.78 -14.93 -9.30
CA LYS A 150 -8.82 -13.94 -8.23
C LYS A 150 -10.15 -14.03 -7.51
N LEU A 151 -10.13 -14.34 -6.22
CA LEU A 151 -11.32 -14.35 -5.36
C LEU A 151 -11.46 -12.98 -4.67
N ILE A 152 -12.66 -12.43 -4.73
CA ILE A 152 -13.03 -11.22 -3.97
C ILE A 152 -13.98 -11.67 -2.88
N VAL A 153 -13.57 -11.53 -1.64
CA VAL A 153 -14.27 -12.05 -0.46
C VAL A 153 -14.65 -10.88 0.44
N LYS A 154 -15.85 -10.93 1.02
CA LYS A 154 -16.32 -9.97 2.02
C LYS A 154 -16.14 -10.57 3.41
N VAL A 155 -15.59 -9.80 4.35
CA VAL A 155 -15.58 -10.16 5.77
C VAL A 155 -16.87 -9.62 6.39
N ALA A 156 -17.68 -10.49 7.00
CA ALA A 156 -18.93 -10.10 7.66
C ALA A 156 -19.22 -11.03 8.84
N PRO A 157 -20.16 -10.69 9.75
CA PRO A 157 -20.53 -11.56 10.86
C PRO A 157 -20.92 -12.96 10.38
N LYS A 158 -20.51 -13.98 11.14
CA LYS A 158 -20.82 -15.39 10.89
C LYS A 158 -22.31 -15.66 11.09
N ASP A 159 -22.85 -15.14 12.18
CA ASP A 159 -24.26 -15.27 12.55
C ASP A 159 -25.01 -14.04 12.05
N GLY A 160 -25.37 -14.06 10.77
CA GLY A 160 -26.07 -12.96 10.11
C GLY A 160 -26.51 -13.30 8.70
N PRO A 161 -27.37 -12.45 8.09
CA PRO A 161 -27.71 -12.59 6.68
C PRO A 161 -26.46 -12.38 5.81
N ALA A 162 -26.46 -12.98 4.63
CA ALA A 162 -25.37 -12.79 3.68
C ALA A 162 -25.14 -11.28 3.45
N PRO A 163 -23.88 -10.82 3.46
CA PRO A 163 -23.58 -9.41 3.25
C PRO A 163 -24.20 -8.99 1.94
N SER A 164 -24.86 -7.83 1.94
CA SER A 164 -25.54 -7.31 0.77
C SER A 164 -24.62 -7.37 -0.44
N GLY A 165 -25.08 -8.05 -1.49
CA GLY A 165 -24.43 -8.02 -2.78
C GLY A 165 -24.32 -6.59 -3.28
N GLU A 166 -23.47 -6.34 -4.26
CA GLU A 166 -23.63 -5.11 -5.05
C GLU A 166 -25.08 -5.08 -5.56
N PRO A 167 -25.77 -3.91 -5.49
CA PRO A 167 -27.11 -3.80 -6.02
C PRO A 167 -27.08 -4.27 -7.48
N ARG A 168 -27.97 -5.21 -7.83
CA ARG A 168 -28.05 -5.70 -9.21
C ARG A 168 -28.28 -4.50 -10.11
N MET A 169 -27.29 -4.17 -10.93
CA MET A 169 -27.42 -3.12 -11.93
C MET A 169 -28.58 -3.50 -12.85
N THR A 170 -29.60 -2.65 -12.88
CA THR A 170 -30.70 -2.80 -13.84
C THR A 170 -30.17 -2.58 -15.24
N TYR A 171 -30.87 -3.13 -16.24
CA TYR A 171 -30.48 -2.97 -17.64
C TYR A 171 -30.41 -1.50 -18.06
N GLU A 172 -31.28 -0.66 -17.50
CA GLU A 172 -31.30 0.79 -17.73
C GLU A 172 -30.04 1.48 -17.18
N HIS A 173 -29.64 1.20 -15.94
CA HIS A 173 -28.41 1.74 -15.37
C HIS A 173 -27.16 1.27 -16.12
N GLN A 174 -27.16 0.02 -16.60
CA GLN A 174 -26.06 -0.51 -17.41
C GLN A 174 -25.97 0.21 -18.76
N ARG A 175 -27.10 0.48 -19.41
CA ARG A 175 -27.17 1.24 -20.67
C ARG A 175 -26.66 2.66 -20.49
N GLU A 176 -27.10 3.36 -19.44
CA GLU A 176 -26.62 4.71 -19.13
C GLU A 176 -25.12 4.75 -18.85
N LEU A 177 -24.59 3.76 -18.11
CA LEU A 177 -23.16 3.65 -17.84
C LEU A 177 -22.37 3.49 -19.14
N TYR A 178 -22.82 2.60 -20.03
CA TYR A 178 -22.16 2.43 -21.34
C TYR A 178 -22.24 3.67 -22.22
N GLN A 179 -23.35 4.40 -22.16
CA GLN A 179 -23.51 5.65 -22.89
C GLN A 179 -22.54 6.72 -22.37
N ARG A 180 -22.43 6.92 -21.05
CA ARG A 180 -21.44 7.84 -20.44
C ARG A 180 -20.00 7.45 -20.77
N ILE A 181 -19.67 6.15 -20.72
CA ILE A 181 -18.33 5.67 -21.08
C ILE A 181 -18.03 5.94 -22.56
N ARG A 182 -19.02 5.75 -23.43
CA ARG A 182 -18.89 6.05 -24.87
C ARG A 182 -18.67 7.55 -25.10
N GLU A 183 -19.49 8.40 -24.50
CA GLU A 183 -19.35 9.87 -24.59
C GLU A 183 -17.99 10.32 -24.06
N LYS A 184 -17.50 9.75 -22.95
CA LYS A 184 -16.16 10.03 -22.42
C LYS A 184 -15.04 9.61 -23.39
N LYS A 185 -15.20 8.49 -24.10
CA LYS A 185 -14.23 8.06 -25.13
C LYS A 185 -14.28 8.93 -26.38
N GLU A 186 -15.46 9.33 -26.82
CA GLU A 186 -15.64 10.21 -27.99
C GLU A 186 -15.11 11.62 -27.69
N THR A 187 -15.35 12.15 -26.50
CA THR A 187 -14.75 13.43 -26.06
C THR A 187 -13.23 13.34 -25.93
N LEU A 188 -12.69 12.27 -25.34
CA LEU A 188 -11.24 12.06 -25.28
C LEU A 188 -10.63 11.97 -26.69
N ARG A 189 -11.25 11.20 -27.60
CA ARG A 189 -10.81 11.10 -28.99
C ARG A 189 -10.90 12.45 -29.71
N SER A 190 -12.00 13.19 -29.51
CA SER A 190 -12.16 14.53 -30.08
C SER A 190 -11.11 15.50 -29.55
N LEU A 191 -10.70 15.39 -28.28
CA LEU A 191 -9.60 16.19 -27.73
C LEU A 191 -8.24 15.77 -28.31
N GLU A 192 -8.01 14.48 -28.54
CA GLU A 192 -6.82 13.94 -29.20
C GLU A 192 -6.73 14.34 -30.69
N GLU A 193 -7.87 14.40 -31.38
CA GLU A 193 -8.00 14.80 -32.79
C GLU A 193 -8.10 16.33 -32.95
N SER A 194 -8.47 17.06 -31.91
CA SER A 194 -8.47 18.52 -31.94
C SER A 194 -7.04 19.04 -32.13
N GLU A 195 -6.92 20.12 -32.89
CA GLU A 195 -5.68 20.78 -33.33
C GLU A 195 -4.67 21.15 -32.22
N LEU A 196 -4.99 20.87 -30.95
CA LEU A 196 -4.14 21.01 -29.78
C LEU A 196 -3.05 19.94 -29.71
N ARG A 197 -3.26 18.71 -30.19
CA ARG A 197 -2.19 17.69 -30.17
C ARG A 197 -1.02 18.08 -31.05
N ASP A 198 -1.30 18.48 -32.29
CA ASP A 198 -0.27 18.92 -33.24
C ASP A 198 0.31 20.28 -32.85
N ARG A 199 -0.49 21.23 -32.33
CA ARG A 199 0.03 22.51 -31.81
C ARG A 199 0.90 22.36 -30.57
N VAL A 200 0.53 21.51 -29.60
CA VAL A 200 1.32 21.25 -28.39
C VAL A 200 2.59 20.49 -28.74
N VAL A 201 2.53 19.49 -29.63
CA VAL A 201 3.71 18.78 -30.14
C VAL A 201 4.64 19.73 -30.92
N HIS A 202 4.11 20.63 -31.75
CA HIS A 202 4.91 21.67 -32.42
C HIS A 202 5.51 22.69 -31.44
N GLN A 203 4.76 23.13 -30.44
CA GLN A 203 5.27 24.03 -29.40
C GLN A 203 6.37 23.37 -28.57
N TYR A 204 6.23 22.10 -28.21
CA TYR A 204 7.24 21.36 -27.45
C TYR A 204 8.51 21.12 -28.26
N ARG A 205 8.39 20.78 -29.55
CA ARG A 205 9.54 20.63 -30.47
C ARG A 205 10.25 21.96 -30.74
N ASN A 206 9.52 23.06 -30.87
CA ASN A 206 10.10 24.38 -31.13
C ASN A 206 10.67 25.04 -29.86
N ARG A 207 10.13 24.76 -28.67
CA ARG A 207 10.64 25.27 -27.39
C ARG A 207 11.98 24.63 -26.99
N ASN A 208 12.25 23.38 -27.41
CA ASN A 208 13.49 22.65 -27.08
C ASN A 208 14.63 22.86 -28.10
N MET A 209 14.52 23.78 -29.06
CA MET A 209 15.66 24.24 -29.86
C MET A 209 16.45 25.30 -29.06
N VAL A 210 17.13 24.85 -28.01
CA VAL A 210 18.36 25.52 -27.57
C VAL A 210 19.41 25.17 -28.62
N LEU A 211 19.87 26.16 -29.38
CA LEU A 211 21.06 26.04 -30.22
C LEU A 211 22.22 25.55 -29.33
N PRO A 212 22.77 24.34 -29.54
CA PRO A 212 23.98 23.97 -28.84
C PRO A 212 25.13 24.77 -29.45
N SER A 213 25.65 25.71 -28.67
CA SER A 213 26.97 26.27 -28.92
C SER A 213 27.99 25.13 -28.82
N ALA A 214 28.57 24.79 -29.96
CA ALA A 214 29.81 24.04 -30.15
C ALA A 214 29.94 22.67 -29.44
N VAL A 215 29.51 21.59 -30.12
CA VAL A 215 30.26 20.31 -30.11
C VAL A 215 30.20 19.67 -31.50
N SER A 216 31.35 19.70 -32.17
CA SER A 216 31.89 18.77 -33.16
C SER A 216 30.92 17.88 -33.96
N SER A 217 30.93 18.10 -35.26
CA SER A 217 30.44 17.20 -36.31
C SER A 217 30.95 15.77 -36.16
N LYS A 218 30.05 14.82 -35.91
CA LYS A 218 30.10 13.44 -36.42
C LYS A 218 28.71 12.82 -36.33
N GLY A 219 28.24 12.30 -37.47
CA GLY A 219 26.84 11.97 -37.74
C GLY A 219 26.20 10.95 -36.79
N VAL A 220 24.90 11.12 -36.59
CA VAL A 220 24.02 10.16 -35.93
C VAL A 220 23.12 9.56 -37.02
N PRO A 221 22.98 8.22 -37.12
CA PRO A 221 22.29 7.54 -38.22
C PRO A 221 20.76 7.54 -38.05
N ASP A 222 20.07 7.72 -39.18
CA ASP A 222 18.61 7.83 -39.37
C ASP A 222 17.79 6.53 -39.16
N HIS A 223 18.29 5.52 -38.45
CA HIS A 223 17.57 4.25 -38.33
C HIS A 223 17.52 3.71 -36.91
N LEU A 224 16.31 3.65 -36.35
CA LEU A 224 16.02 2.91 -35.11
C LEU A 224 16.18 1.41 -35.39
N ASN A 225 17.05 0.74 -34.64
CA ASN A 225 17.31 -0.68 -34.78
C ASN A 225 16.23 -1.50 -34.06
N THR A 226 15.35 -2.15 -34.82
CA THR A 226 14.20 -2.93 -34.33
C THR A 226 14.50 -4.40 -34.08
N SER A 227 15.76 -4.82 -34.21
CA SER A 227 16.20 -6.23 -34.14
C SER A 227 15.94 -6.94 -32.79
N ASN A 228 15.65 -6.19 -31.72
CA ASN A 228 15.40 -6.74 -30.38
C ASN A 228 13.91 -6.80 -29.98
N LEU A 229 12.98 -6.46 -30.88
CA LEU A 229 11.55 -6.57 -30.60
C LEU A 229 11.09 -8.02 -30.82
N ARG A 230 10.59 -8.66 -29.76
CA ARG A 230 10.01 -10.01 -29.87
C ARG A 230 8.72 -9.96 -30.69
N PRO A 231 8.53 -10.87 -31.68
CA PRO A 231 7.29 -10.93 -32.43
C PRO A 231 6.12 -11.39 -31.54
N ILE A 232 4.99 -10.71 -31.66
CA ILE A 232 3.73 -11.08 -31.01
C ILE A 232 3.09 -12.20 -31.83
N HIS A 233 3.10 -13.44 -31.32
CA HIS A 233 2.38 -14.55 -31.93
C HIS A 233 0.88 -14.48 -31.59
N ASN A 234 0.04 -14.16 -32.58
CA ASN A 234 -1.40 -14.38 -32.50
C ASN A 234 -1.73 -15.82 -32.90
N ASN A 235 -1.78 -16.73 -31.93
CA ASN A 235 -2.35 -18.06 -32.18
C ASN A 235 -3.87 -18.01 -32.00
N LYS A 236 -4.59 -17.67 -33.07
CA LYS A 236 -5.99 -18.09 -33.24
C LYS A 236 -5.97 -19.41 -34.00
N THR A 237 -6.10 -20.53 -33.31
CA THR A 237 -6.51 -21.79 -33.93
C THR A 237 -8.03 -21.79 -34.01
N GLU A 238 -8.56 -21.30 -35.13
CA GLU A 238 -9.95 -21.59 -35.51
C GLU A 238 -10.01 -23.06 -35.89
N THR A 239 -10.67 -23.86 -35.05
CA THR A 239 -11.02 -25.24 -35.38
C THR A 239 -12.29 -25.19 -36.22
N VAL A 240 -12.14 -25.29 -37.53
CA VAL A 240 -13.23 -25.60 -38.45
C VAL A 240 -13.56 -27.08 -38.24
N LYS A 241 -14.78 -27.37 -37.80
CA LYS A 241 -15.35 -28.72 -37.83
C LYS A 241 -16.11 -28.87 -39.16
N GLU A 242 -15.65 -29.80 -39.99
CA GLU A 242 -16.51 -30.53 -40.94
C GLU A 242 -17.14 -31.74 -40.21
#